data_AF-A0A7W6GEB8-F1
#
_entry.id   AF-A0A7W6GEB8-F1
#
_cell.length_a   1.000
_cell.length_b   1.000
_cell.length_c   1.000
_cell.angle_alpha   90.00
_cell.angle_beta   90.00
_cell.angle_gamma   90.00
#
_symmetry.space_group_name_H-M   'P 1'
#
loop_
_entity.id
_entity.type
_entity.pdbx_description
1 polymer ?
#
loop_
_entity_poly.entity_id
_entity_poly.type
_entity_poly.pdbx_seq_one_letter_code
_entity_poly.pdbx_strand_id
1 'polypeptide(L)'
;MTARAEAGRMASDAAPHDVTPAGWRLTLPLANLRGEERAKAGSWAAAIVDKAAARRAIPYGSSVPSAPLLPLSADELRRLGVAPGEVRKI
;
A
#
# COMPACT_ATOMS: atom_id res chain seq x y z
N MET A 1 -23.43 37.10 -32.60
CA MET A 1 -24.20 36.56 -31.45
C MET A 1 -23.86 35.09 -31.34
N THR A 2 -22.89 34.72 -30.49
CA THR A 2 -23.11 34.25 -29.09
C THR A 2 -23.72 32.85 -29.09
N ALA A 3 -23.24 31.79 -28.43
CA ALA A 3 -22.02 31.41 -27.73
C ALA A 3 -22.25 29.95 -27.28
N ARG A 4 -21.17 29.25 -26.86
CA ARG A 4 -21.15 28.11 -25.92
C ARG A 4 -21.67 26.75 -26.44
N ALA A 5 -21.06 25.61 -26.16
CA ALA A 5 -20.05 25.27 -25.16
C ALA A 5 -19.20 24.08 -25.62
N GLU A 6 -17.92 24.12 -25.25
CA GLU A 6 -17.06 22.98 -25.03
C GLU A 6 -17.73 21.90 -24.16
N ALA A 7 -17.60 20.65 -24.59
CA ALA A 7 -17.49 19.49 -23.72
C ALA A 7 -16.28 18.70 -24.26
N GLY A 8 -15.05 18.87 -23.79
CA GLY A 8 -14.66 19.24 -22.43
C GLY A 8 -14.75 18.01 -21.52
N ARG A 9 -13.81 17.07 -21.70
CA ARG A 9 -13.44 15.99 -20.75
C ARG A 9 -14.56 15.07 -20.25
N MET A 10 -14.67 13.89 -20.86
CA MET A 10 -14.97 12.67 -20.12
C MET A 10 -13.67 11.90 -19.84
N ALA A 11 -12.72 12.60 -19.23
CA ALA A 11 -11.77 12.00 -18.31
C ALA A 11 -12.23 12.46 -16.93
N SER A 12 -13.29 11.83 -16.43
CA SER A 12 -13.74 12.04 -15.06
C SER A 12 -13.64 10.70 -14.36
N ASP A 13 -12.55 10.60 -13.61
CA ASP A 13 -12.62 10.14 -12.24
C ASP A 13 -13.03 8.68 -12.11
N ALA A 14 -12.11 7.79 -12.48
CA ALA A 14 -11.97 6.55 -11.74
C ALA A 14 -11.53 6.92 -10.31
N ALA A 15 -12.46 7.39 -9.49
CA ALA A 15 -12.39 7.13 -8.07
C ALA A 15 -12.09 5.62 -7.95
N PRO A 16 -11.06 5.18 -7.22
CA PRO A 16 -10.85 3.75 -7.05
C PRO A 16 -11.99 3.22 -6.19
N HIS A 17 -13.09 2.89 -6.84
CA HIS A 17 -14.20 2.12 -6.30
C HIS A 17 -13.61 0.80 -5.80
N ASP A 18 -13.69 0.56 -4.50
CA ASP A 18 -13.71 -0.78 -3.90
C ASP A 18 -12.70 -1.79 -4.48
N VAL A 19 -11.45 -1.39 -4.69
CA VAL A 19 -10.38 -2.37 -4.89
C VAL A 19 -10.16 -3.00 -3.53
N THR A 20 -10.87 -4.11 -3.25
CA THR A 20 -10.60 -4.94 -2.08
C THR A 20 -9.13 -5.34 -2.18
N PRO A 21 -8.25 -4.83 -1.30
CA PRO A 21 -6.83 -5.11 -1.40
C PRO A 21 -6.60 -6.58 -1.12
N ALA A 22 -5.85 -7.26 -2.00
CA ALA A 22 -5.41 -8.63 -1.75
C ALA A 22 -4.31 -8.68 -0.67
N GLY A 23 -3.66 -7.54 -0.44
CA GLY A 23 -2.63 -7.37 0.57
C GLY A 23 -2.25 -5.92 0.79
N TRP A 24 -1.22 -5.72 1.61
CA TRP A 24 -0.74 -4.40 1.99
C TRP A 24 0.78 -4.33 1.93
N ARG A 25 1.28 -3.20 1.47
CA ARG A 25 2.70 -2.84 1.54
C ARG A 25 2.93 -1.83 2.65
N LEU A 26 3.91 -2.10 3.50
CA LEU A 26 4.43 -1.13 4.46
C LEU A 26 5.85 -0.75 4.02
N THR A 27 6.12 0.55 3.89
CA THR A 27 7.48 1.05 3.65
C THR A 27 7.91 1.88 4.85
N LEU A 28 9.00 1.48 5.49
CA LEU A 28 9.62 2.21 6.58
C LEU A 28 10.84 2.99 6.05
N PRO A 29 10.71 4.31 5.81
CA PRO A 29 11.82 5.12 5.33
C PRO A 29 12.86 5.33 6.44
N LEU A 30 14.13 5.23 6.06
CA LEU A 30 15.27 5.39 6.97
C LEU A 30 15.31 6.78 7.64
N ALA A 31 14.68 7.79 7.03
CA ALA A 31 14.57 9.16 7.56
C ALA A 31 13.76 9.24 8.86
N ASN A 32 12.82 8.31 9.08
CA ASN A 32 11.95 8.29 10.25
C ASN A 32 12.49 7.39 11.39
N LEU A 33 13.63 6.71 11.17
CA LEU A 33 14.21 5.73 12.09
C LEU A 33 15.52 6.28 12.67
N ARG A 34 15.72 6.13 13.98
CA ARG A 34 16.92 6.60 14.69
C ARG A 34 17.71 5.45 15.32
N GLY A 35 19.03 5.62 15.44
CA GLY A 35 19.90 4.62 16.07
C GLY A 35 19.76 3.23 15.46
N GLU A 36 19.61 2.21 16.32
CA GLU A 36 19.45 0.80 15.93
C GLU A 36 18.17 0.53 15.13
N GLU A 37 17.19 1.43 15.15
CA GLU A 37 15.97 1.28 14.35
C GLU A 37 16.23 1.40 12.85
N ARG A 38 17.36 1.97 12.44
CA ARG A 38 17.73 2.04 11.02
C ARG A 38 17.91 0.66 10.37
N ALA A 39 18.26 -0.36 11.14
CA ALA A 39 18.29 -1.75 10.66
C ALA A 39 16.90 -2.27 10.26
N LYS A 40 15.84 -1.63 10.78
CA LYS A 40 14.43 -1.89 10.48
C LYS A 40 13.93 -1.05 9.30
N ALA A 41 14.80 -0.43 8.51
CA ALA A 41 14.37 0.18 7.26
C ALA A 41 14.08 -0.90 6.20
N GLY A 42 13.11 -0.63 5.34
CA GLY A 42 12.76 -1.51 4.24
C GLY A 42 11.29 -1.45 3.86
N SER A 43 10.95 -2.23 2.85
CA SER A 43 9.56 -2.46 2.44
C SER A 43 9.16 -3.88 2.77
N TRP A 44 7.92 -4.06 3.21
CA TRP A 44 7.30 -5.36 3.41
C TRP A 44 6.00 -5.41 2.65
N ALA A 45 5.70 -6.58 2.10
CA ALA A 45 4.40 -6.91 1.55
C ALA A 45 3.78 -8.02 2.40
N ALA A 46 2.50 -7.85 2.74
CA ALA A 46 1.68 -8.85 3.41
C ALA A 46 0.50 -9.18 2.52
N ALA A 47 0.35 -10.44 2.11
CA ALA A 47 -0.79 -10.90 1.32
C ALA A 47 -2.00 -11.20 2.22
N ILE A 48 -2.44 -10.20 2.97
CA ILE A 48 -3.53 -10.30 3.94
C ILE A 48 -4.55 -9.23 3.58
N VAL A 49 -5.80 -9.63 3.34
CA VAL A 49 -6.87 -8.70 2.93
C VAL A 49 -7.18 -7.66 4.01
N ASP A 50 -7.28 -8.10 5.27
CA ASP A 50 -7.57 -7.21 6.40
C ASP A 50 -6.38 -6.30 6.73
N LYS A 51 -6.63 -4.99 6.76
CA LYS A 51 -5.59 -3.96 6.99
C LYS A 51 -4.97 -4.07 8.38
N ALA A 52 -5.77 -4.33 9.41
CA ALA A 52 -5.31 -4.38 10.79
C ALA A 52 -4.49 -5.66 11.05
N ALA A 53 -4.92 -6.79 10.49
CA ALA A 53 -4.21 -8.05 10.50
C ALA A 53 -2.90 -7.94 9.71
N ALA A 54 -2.90 -7.33 8.54
CA ALA A 54 -1.68 -7.06 7.77
C ALA A 54 -0.69 -6.20 8.56
N ARG A 55 -1.17 -5.14 9.23
CA ARG A 55 -0.35 -4.29 10.11
C ARG A 55 0.32 -5.07 11.24
N ARG A 56 -0.42 -6.02 11.84
CA ARG A 56 0.07 -6.86 12.94
C ARG A 56 1.05 -7.93 12.45
N ALA A 57 0.83 -8.46 11.26
CA ALA A 57 1.67 -9.50 10.67
C ALA A 57 2.99 -8.94 10.11
N ILE A 58 2.99 -7.70 9.59
CA ILE A 58 4.21 -7.04 9.12
C ILE A 58 5.13 -6.73 10.32
N PRO A 59 6.39 -7.20 10.31
CA PRO A 59 7.37 -6.82 11.33
C PRO A 59 7.43 -5.30 11.51
N TYR A 60 7.34 -4.83 12.75
CA TYR A 60 7.35 -3.40 13.10
C TYR A 60 6.16 -2.59 12.59
N GLY A 61 5.19 -3.21 11.90
CA GLY A 61 3.97 -2.54 11.45
C GLY A 61 3.19 -1.94 12.62
N SER A 62 3.09 -2.66 13.73
CA SER A 62 2.47 -2.14 14.96
C SER A 62 3.31 -1.09 15.69
N SER A 63 4.64 -1.12 15.52
CA SER A 63 5.58 -0.21 16.20
C SER A 63 5.68 1.16 15.52
N VAL A 64 5.37 1.24 14.21
CA VAL A 64 5.46 2.49 13.45
C VAL A 64 4.10 2.83 12.86
N PRO A 65 3.08 3.22 13.66
CA PRO A 65 1.70 3.46 13.20
C PRO A 65 1.58 4.55 12.13
N SER A 66 2.52 5.50 12.11
CA SER A 66 2.60 6.60 11.14
C SER A 66 3.04 6.16 9.74
N ALA A 67 3.61 4.96 9.60
CA ALA A 67 4.00 4.46 8.29
C ALA A 67 2.75 4.10 7.46
N PRO A 68 2.66 4.57 6.20
CA PRO A 68 1.49 4.31 5.37
C PRO A 68 1.45 2.84 4.94
N LEU A 69 0.28 2.22 5.08
CA LEU A 69 -0.03 0.96 4.42
C LEU A 69 -0.64 1.26 3.06
N LEU A 70 0.06 0.86 2.00
CA LEU A 70 -0.41 0.98 0.63
C LEU A 70 -1.13 -0.32 0.23
N PRO A 71 -2.33 -0.25 -0.36
CA PRO A 71 -3.02 -1.44 -0.85
C PRO A 71 -2.21 -2.10 -1.97
N LEU A 72 -2.21 -3.42 -2.01
CA LEU A 72 -1.66 -4.23 -3.09
C LEU A 72 -2.76 -5.10 -3.71
N SER A 73 -2.76 -5.17 -5.02
CA SER A 73 -3.56 -6.12 -5.80
C SER A 73 -2.95 -7.53 -5.78
N ALA A 74 -3.75 -8.54 -6.15
CA ALA A 74 -3.28 -9.92 -6.24
C ALA A 74 -2.16 -10.07 -7.27
N ASP A 75 -2.23 -9.34 -8.40
CA ASP A 75 -1.18 -9.30 -9.42
C ASP A 75 0.13 -8.73 -8.88
N GLU A 76 0.08 -7.66 -8.08
CA GLU A 76 1.27 -7.09 -7.45
C GLU A 76 1.91 -8.07 -6.46
N LEU A 77 1.11 -8.72 -5.61
CA LEU A 77 1.62 -9.74 -4.68
C LEU A 77 2.27 -10.91 -5.42
N ARG A 78 1.67 -11.35 -6.54
CA ARG A 78 2.24 -12.40 -7.40
C ARG A 78 3.57 -11.97 -8.03
N ARG A 79 3.69 -10.74 -8.52
CA ARG A 79 4.95 -10.19 -9.04
C ARG A 79 6.01 -10.08 -7.96
N LEU A 80 5.60 -9.75 -6.74
CA LEU A 80 6.45 -9.73 -5.56
C LEU A 80 6.73 -11.14 -5.00
N GLY A 81 6.11 -12.20 -5.54
CA GLY A 81 6.28 -13.57 -5.07
C GLY A 81 5.85 -13.81 -3.62
N VAL A 82 4.82 -13.10 -3.16
CA VAL A 82 4.26 -13.24 -1.80
C VAL A 82 2.98 -14.06 -1.89
N ALA A 83 2.97 -15.24 -1.27
CA ALA A 83 1.80 -16.11 -1.28
C ALA A 83 0.70 -15.58 -0.33
N PRO A 84 -0.59 -15.92 -0.55
CA PRO A 84 -1.68 -15.55 0.36
C PRO A 84 -1.39 -15.93 1.82
N GLY A 85 -1.58 -14.99 2.74
CA GLY A 85 -1.25 -15.16 4.17
C GLY A 85 0.23 -14.99 4.52
N GLU A 86 1.12 -14.85 3.54
CA GLU A 86 2.55 -14.65 3.76
C GLU A 86 2.88 -13.17 3.97
N VAL A 87 3.96 -12.94 4.70
CA VAL A 87 4.60 -11.62 4.85
C VAL A 87 6.05 -11.74 4.42
N ARG A 88 6.47 -10.87 3.50
CA ARG A 88 7.83 -10.87 2.96
C ARG A 88 8.43 -9.48 2.92
N LYS A 89 9.74 -9.39 3.18
CA LYS A 89 10.53 -8.18 2.90
C LYS A 89 10.79 -8.10 1.39
N ILE A 90 10.62 -6.92 0.80
CA ILE A 90 10.77 -6.63 -0.64
C ILE A 90 11.72 -5.47 -0.88
#